data_AF-A0A9D6GFV5-F1
#
_entry.id   AF-A0A9D6GFV5-F1
#
_cell.length_a   1.000
_cell.length_b   1.000
_cell.length_c   1.000
_cell.angle_alpha   90.00
_cell.angle_beta   90.00
_cell.angle_gamma   90.00
#
_symmetry.space_group_name_H-M   'P 1'
#
loop_
_entity.id
_entity.type
_entity.pdbx_description
1 polymer ?
#
loop_
_entity_poly.entity_id
_entity_poly.type
_entity_poly.pdbx_seq_one_letter_code
_entity_poly.pdbx_strand_id
1 'polypeptide(L)' 'MENDLLPKFSVSDFVASTNQTLEYAYPSVVIEGEVESFKVNQGKFVFFNLKDAGASVGCFMMVFNLRVPLEDG' A
#
# COMPACT_ATOMS: atom_id res chain seq x y z
N MET A 1 13.94 -25.42 19.23
CA MET A 1 12.73 -25.12 20.02
C MET A 1 12.67 -23.63 20.29
N GLU A 2 12.42 -22.82 19.26
CA GLU A 2 12.33 -21.35 19.37
C GLU A 2 11.03 -20.83 18.70
N ASN A 3 10.56 -21.50 17.64
CA ASN A 3 9.34 -21.13 16.92
C ASN A 3 8.01 -21.33 17.70
N ASP A 4 8.01 -21.99 18.86
CA ASP A 4 6.79 -22.19 19.66
C ASP A 4 6.46 -21.03 20.61
N LEU A 5 7.33 -20.02 20.72
CA LEU A 5 7.08 -18.80 21.49
C LEU A 5 6.47 -17.66 20.65
N LEU A 6 6.41 -17.83 19.33
CA LEU A 6 5.80 -16.83 18.44
C LEU A 6 4.27 -16.97 18.45
N PRO A 7 3.52 -15.86 18.51
CA PRO A 7 2.07 -15.90 18.44
C PRO A 7 1.62 -16.50 17.11
N LYS A 8 0.82 -17.57 17.18
CA LYS A 8 0.22 -18.24 16.01
C LYS A 8 -1.14 -17.62 15.75
N PHE A 9 -1.28 -16.92 14.62
CA PHE A 9 -2.54 -16.34 14.18
C PHE A 9 -3.23 -17.22 13.15
N SER A 10 -4.57 -17.26 13.19
CA SER A 10 -5.32 -17.62 11.98
C SER A 10 -5.20 -16.50 10.94
N VAL A 11 -5.55 -16.78 9.68
CA VAL A 11 -5.49 -15.76 8.61
C VAL A 11 -6.34 -14.55 8.96
N SER A 12 -7.55 -14.75 9.49
CA SER A 12 -8.43 -13.66 9.90
C SER A 12 -7.87 -12.87 11.07
N ASP A 13 -7.26 -13.53 12.05
CA ASP A 13 -6.72 -12.84 13.23
C ASP A 13 -5.50 -11.99 12.85
N PHE A 14 -4.66 -12.46 11.93
CA PHE A 14 -3.55 -11.68 11.41
C PHE A 14 -4.03 -10.42 10.68
N VAL A 15 -5.05 -10.55 9.83
CA VAL A 15 -5.64 -9.41 9.12
C VAL A 15 -6.25 -8.42 10.11
N ALA A 16 -7.03 -8.89 11.09
CA ALA A 16 -7.64 -8.04 12.10
C ALA A 16 -6.59 -7.28 12.93
N SER A 17 -5.57 -8.00 13.42
CA SER A 17 -4.49 -7.40 14.21
C SER A 17 -3.67 -6.38 13.41
N THR A 18 -3.40 -6.66 12.13
CA THR A 18 -2.64 -5.77 11.25
C THR A 18 -3.44 -4.49 10.96
N ASN A 19 -4.72 -4.63 10.58
CA ASN A 19 -5.58 -3.49 10.29
C ASN A 19 -5.74 -2.59 11.52
N GLN A 20 -6.01 -3.16 12.70
CA GLN A 20 -6.10 -2.38 13.94
C GLN A 20 -4.80 -1.61 14.22
N THR A 21 -3.65 -2.24 14.03
CA THR A 21 -2.35 -1.60 14.26
C THR A 21 -2.13 -0.43 13.30
N LEU A 22 -2.43 -0.62 12.01
CA LEU A 22 -2.31 0.43 11.00
C LEU A 22 -3.29 1.58 11.23
N GLU A 23 -4.54 1.28 11.59
CA GLU A 23 -5.56 2.28 11.92
C GLU A 23 -5.17 3.12 13.13
N TYR A 24 -4.59 2.49 14.16
CA TYR A 24 -4.14 3.17 15.37
C TYR A 24 -2.87 4.00 15.14
N ALA A 25 -1.85 3.42 14.48
CA ALA A 25 -0.55 4.05 14.31
C ALA A 25 -0.52 5.09 13.20
N TYR A 26 -1.28 4.88 12.12
CA TYR A 26 -1.25 5.70 10.90
C TYR A 26 -2.67 6.06 10.43
N PRO A 27 -3.49 6.74 11.26
CA PRO A 27 -4.87 7.07 10.91
C PRO A 27 -4.98 8.01 9.70
N SER A 28 -3.95 8.84 9.47
CA SER A 28 -3.84 9.67 8.26
C SER A 28 -2.36 9.93 7.97
N VAL A 29 -1.95 9.63 6.74
CA VAL A 29 -0.58 9.87 6.26
C VAL A 29 -0.62 10.41 4.84
N VAL A 30 0.38 11.22 4.51
CA VAL A 30 0.66 11.69 3.16
C VAL A 30 2.04 11.17 2.79
N ILE A 31 2.16 10.58 1.61
CA ILE A 31 3.41 10.01 1.08
C ILE A 31 3.77 10.79 -0.18
N GLU A 32 5.01 11.28 -0.23
CA GLU A 32 5.59 11.96 -1.38
C GLU A 32 6.74 11.10 -1.92
N GLY A 33 6.83 11.02 -3.25
CA GLY A 33 7.85 10.24 -3.94
C GLY A 33 7.72 10.40 -5.45
N GLU A 34 8.71 9.87 -6.17
CA GLU A 34 8.71 9.87 -7.64
C GLU A 34 7.85 8.72 -8.17
N VAL A 35 7.15 8.93 -9.28
CA VAL A 35 6.36 7.88 -9.92
C VAL A 35 7.30 6.98 -10.72
N GLU A 36 7.51 5.74 -10.28
CA GLU A 36 8.41 4.79 -10.95
C GLU A 36 7.72 4.03 -12.10
N SER A 37 6.42 3.82 -11.98
CA SER A 37 5.62 3.17 -13.02
C SER A 37 4.16 3.56 -12.88
N PHE A 38 3.43 3.58 -14.00
CA PHE A 38 2.00 3.88 -14.03
C PHE A 38 1.29 3.01 -15.07
N LYS A 39 0.20 2.35 -14.66
CA LYS A 39 -0.61 1.49 -15.54
C LYS A 39 -2.09 1.63 -15.24
N VAL A 40 -2.87 1.88 -16.30
CA VAL A 40 -4.34 1.78 -16.26
C VAL A 40 -4.78 0.45 -16.85
N ASN A 41 -5.52 -0.35 -16.08
CA ASN A 41 -6.07 -1.62 -16.53
C ASN A 41 -7.59 -1.52 -16.75
N GLN A 42 -8.06 -1.99 -17.91
CA GLN A 42 -9.47 -1.99 -18.31
C GLN A 42 -10.17 -0.62 -18.20
N GLY A 43 -9.41 0.48 -18.22
CA GLY A 43 -9.94 1.83 -18.00
C GLY A 43 -10.53 2.07 -16.61
N LYS A 44 -10.31 1.17 -15.65
CA LYS A 44 -10.96 1.21 -14.32
C LYS A 44 -10.00 1.21 -13.15
N PHE A 45 -8.84 0.57 -13.30
CA PHE A 45 -7.89 0.35 -12.22
C PHE A 45 -6.57 1.03 -12.52
N VAL A 46 -6.08 1.84 -11.58
CA VAL A 46 -4.75 2.46 -11.65
C VAL A 46 -3.84 1.69 -10.72
N PHE A 47 -2.68 1.30 -11.23
CA PHE A 47 -1.56 0.77 -10.48
C PHE A 47 -0.37 1.69 -10.74
N PHE A 48 0.28 2.17 -9.70
CA PHE A 48 1.51 2.95 -9.82
C PHE A 48 2.42 2.68 -8.64
N ASN A 49 3.72 2.92 -8.80
CA ASN A 49 4.68 2.83 -7.71
C ASN A 49 5.17 4.24 -7.37
N LEU A 50 5.26 4.56 -6.08
CA LEU A 50 6.02 5.71 -5.60
C LEU A 50 7.36 5.22 -5.05
N LYS A 51 8.47 5.85 -5.44
CA LYS A 51 9.80 5.51 -4.95
C LYS A 51 10.53 6.70 -4.33
N ASP A 52 11.52 6.36 -3.50
CA ASP A 52 12.59 7.25 -3.07
C ASP A 52 13.96 6.53 -3.20
N ALA A 53 15.00 7.03 -2.53
CA ALA A 53 16.33 6.44 -2.59
C ALA A 53 16.46 5.05 -1.93
N GLY A 54 15.50 4.63 -1.09
CA GLY A 54 15.60 3.42 -0.27
C GLY A 54 14.41 2.47 -0.37
N ALA A 55 13.26 2.91 -0.88
CA ALA A 55 12.05 2.12 -0.93
C ALA A 55 11.17 2.43 -2.17
N SER A 56 10.27 1.49 -2.47
CA SER A 56 9.20 1.64 -3.45
C SER A 56 7.90 1.11 -2.83
N VAL A 57 6.81 1.86 -2.96
CA VAL A 57 5.47 1.49 -2.47
C VAL A 57 4.51 1.34 -3.64
N GLY A 58 3.88 0.17 -3.73
CA GLY A 58 2.86 -0.12 -4.72
C GLY A 58 1.51 0.49 -4.32
N CYS A 59 0.96 1.31 -5.19
CA CYS A 59 -0.31 2.00 -5.01
C CYS A 59 -1.36 1.43 -5.97
N PHE A 60 -2.57 1.22 -5.45
CA PHE A 60 -3.73 0.79 -6.22
C PHE A 60 -4.94 1.66 -5.90
N MET A 61 -5.63 2.10 -6.94
CA MET A 61 -6.89 2.83 -6.78
C MET A 61 -7.78 2.68 -8.02
N MET A 62 -9.06 3.02 -7.86
CA MET A 62 -9.95 3.19 -9.00
C MET A 62 -9.54 4.44 -9.80
N VAL A 63 -9.65 4.40 -11.12
CA VAL A 63 -9.32 5.53 -12.02
C VAL A 63 -10.05 6.81 -11.62
N PHE A 64 -11.33 6.71 -11.21
CA PHE A 64 -12.10 7.89 -10.80
C PHE A 64 -11.65 8.51 -9.46
N ASN A 65 -10.87 7.77 -8.65
CA ASN A 65 -10.30 8.31 -7.42
C ASN A 65 -9.02 9.10 -7.69
N LEU A 66 -8.42 8.99 -8.88
CA LEU A 66 -7.20 9.69 -9.24
C LEU A 66 -7.53 11.16 -9.50
N ARG A 67 -7.18 12.02 -8.55
CA ARG A 67 -7.50 13.46 -8.59
C ARG A 67 -6.39 14.33 -9.16
N VAL A 68 -5.21 13.76 -9.36
CA VAL A 68 -4.03 14.44 -9.90
C VAL A 68 -3.60 13.74 -11.18
N PRO A 69 -3.23 14.48 -12.23
CA PRO A 69 -2.58 13.88 -13.39
C PRO A 69 -1.25 13.27 -12.93
N LEU A 70 -1.04 11.99 -13.23
CA LEU A 70 0.24 11.32 -13.05
C LEU A 70 0.85 11.12 -14.44
N GLU A 71 2.09 11.55 -14.59
CA GLU A 71 2.92 11.28 -15.75
C GLU A 71 4.12 10.44 -15.31
N ASP A 72 4.64 9.63 -16.23
CA ASP A 72 5.85 8.84 -16.01
C ASP A 72 7.06 9.78 -16.15
N GLY A 73 7.89 9.92 -15.10
CA GLY A 73 9.04 10.84 -15.07
C GLY A 73 9.39 11.34 -13.69
#